data_AF-A0A1F4WIN1-F1
#
_entry.id   AF-A0A1F4WIN1-F1
#
_cell.length_a   1.000
_cell.length_b   1.000
_cell.length_c   1.000
_cell.angle_alpha   90.00
_cell.angle_beta   90.00
_cell.angle_gamma   90.00
#
_symmetry.space_group_name_H-M   'P 1'
#
loop_
_entity.id
_entity.type
_entity.pdbx_description
1 polymer ?
#
loop_
_entity_poly.entity_id
_entity_poly.type
_entity_poly.pdbx_seq_one_letter_code
_entity_poly.pdbx_strand_id
1 'polypeptide(L)'
;MYRKFGINIVSLFPWSWGKGGPQRCMSMATQAGFNGIQYLPMRGWGKVNGFEPKIISFEDAWNWGPWWKVPRRLIGLDEDAPRLLDWLVFRQSKSPNFGNAIPTKHFFSTHVVTEIHPELSTDPDVYSRLAVNGSKFCWDTHHATRRTADGKEGLRSWRNLLRELVQLEAISLIHLHLTREEIPDFLASTGDSIEMLETLRYTDHSVPVIVEIAPPMMSYVQSVKFFKKLLQTTRKLMLRF
;
A
#
# COMPACT_ATOMS: atom_id res chain seq x y z
N MET A 1 5.71 11.02 -19.07
CA MET A 1 6.53 10.42 -17.99
C MET A 1 6.07 8.97 -17.81
N TYR A 2 6.95 8.00 -17.52
CA TYR A 2 6.58 6.58 -17.38
C TYR A 2 6.09 6.26 -15.96
N ARG A 3 5.11 5.35 -15.84
CA ARG A 3 4.52 4.91 -14.57
C ARG A 3 5.54 4.23 -13.67
N LYS A 4 5.74 4.78 -12.47
CA LYS A 4 6.63 4.17 -11.48
C LYS A 4 5.92 2.99 -10.80
N PHE A 5 6.64 1.90 -10.62
CA PHE A 5 6.22 0.74 -9.85
C PHE A 5 7.10 0.59 -8.62
N GLY A 6 6.49 0.53 -7.45
CA GLY A 6 7.16 0.34 -6.16
C GLY A 6 6.69 -0.93 -5.44
N ILE A 7 7.28 -1.17 -4.28
CA ILE A 7 6.90 -2.25 -3.37
C ILE A 7 6.89 -1.72 -1.94
N ASN A 8 5.89 -2.13 -1.15
CA ASN A 8 5.81 -1.81 0.27
C ASN A 8 6.92 -2.56 1.03
N ILE A 9 7.65 -1.88 1.91
CA ILE A 9 8.76 -2.49 2.66
C ILE A 9 8.31 -3.56 3.66
N VAL A 10 7.07 -3.52 4.13
CA VAL A 10 6.52 -4.56 4.99
C VAL A 10 6.46 -5.87 4.21
N SER A 11 6.04 -5.83 2.93
CA SER A 11 6.01 -7.00 2.04
C SER A 11 7.38 -7.65 1.82
N LEU A 12 8.47 -6.92 2.11
CA LEU A 12 9.84 -7.42 2.01
C LEU A 12 10.35 -8.07 3.31
N PHE A 13 9.52 -8.23 4.34
CA PHE A 13 9.91 -8.95 5.56
C PHE A 13 10.31 -10.41 5.22
N PRO A 14 11.33 -11.00 5.88
CA PRO A 14 12.12 -10.47 7.00
C PRO A 14 13.26 -9.53 6.60
N TRP A 15 13.49 -9.30 5.31
CA TRP A 15 14.65 -8.56 4.82
C TRP A 15 14.61 -7.08 5.18
N SER A 16 13.42 -6.54 5.37
CA SER A 16 13.18 -5.19 5.88
C SER A 16 13.48 -5.02 7.37
N TRP A 17 13.77 -6.07 8.13
CA TRP A 17 14.03 -5.92 9.57
C TRP A 17 15.49 -5.51 9.88
N GLY A 18 15.67 -4.63 10.87
CA GLY A 18 16.97 -4.32 11.47
C GLY A 18 17.82 -3.27 10.73
N LYS A 19 19.04 -3.03 11.23
CA LYS A 19 19.93 -1.93 10.76
C LYS A 19 20.29 -1.97 9.28
N GLY A 20 20.43 -3.18 8.71
CA GLY A 20 20.70 -3.37 7.28
C GLY A 20 19.44 -3.52 6.41
N GLY A 21 18.24 -3.36 7.00
CA GLY A 21 16.96 -3.47 6.32
C GLY A 21 16.81 -2.54 5.12
N PRO A 22 17.14 -1.22 5.23
CA PRO A 22 16.99 -0.30 4.11
C PRO A 22 17.78 -0.74 2.87
N GLN A 23 19.05 -1.07 3.03
CA GLN A 23 19.92 -1.50 1.92
C GLN A 23 19.42 -2.80 1.28
N ARG A 24 19.00 -3.77 2.09
CA ARG A 24 18.44 -5.04 1.58
C ARG A 24 17.14 -4.83 0.82
N CYS A 25 16.23 -4.00 1.33
CA CYS A 25 14.98 -3.67 0.64
C CYS A 25 15.23 -2.99 -0.70
N MET A 26 16.11 -1.99 -0.75
CA MET A 26 16.46 -1.29 -1.99
C MET A 26 17.11 -2.23 -3.00
N SER A 27 18.03 -3.08 -2.54
CA SER A 27 18.68 -4.08 -3.38
C SER A 27 17.67 -5.07 -3.94
N MET A 28 16.75 -5.58 -3.11
CA MET A 28 15.70 -6.51 -3.54
C MET A 28 14.74 -5.85 -4.53
N ALA A 29 14.26 -4.65 -4.23
CA ALA A 29 13.36 -3.89 -5.11
C ALA A 29 14.02 -3.63 -6.48
N THR A 30 15.29 -3.22 -6.48
CA THR A 30 16.05 -2.97 -7.72
C THR A 30 16.26 -4.26 -8.51
N GLN A 31 16.66 -5.36 -7.86
CA GLN A 31 16.86 -6.66 -8.51
C GLN A 31 15.56 -7.25 -9.08
N ALA A 32 14.43 -7.02 -8.41
CA ALA A 32 13.12 -7.41 -8.92
C ALA A 32 12.62 -6.49 -10.06
N GLY A 33 13.23 -5.32 -10.23
CA GLY A 33 12.97 -4.38 -11.33
C GLY A 33 12.03 -3.21 -10.99
N PHE A 34 11.73 -3.00 -9.70
CA PHE A 34 10.95 -1.85 -9.24
C PHE A 34 11.74 -0.55 -9.36
N ASN A 35 11.02 0.56 -9.45
CA ASN A 35 11.59 1.90 -9.48
C ASN A 35 12.01 2.40 -8.09
N GLY A 36 11.40 1.85 -7.03
CA GLY A 36 11.57 2.30 -5.66
C GLY A 36 10.72 1.51 -4.66
N ILE A 37 10.53 2.08 -3.48
CA ILE A 37 9.74 1.49 -2.39
C ILE A 37 8.66 2.46 -1.88
N GLN A 38 7.71 1.93 -1.14
CA GLN A 38 6.93 2.70 -0.17
C GLN A 38 7.57 2.57 1.22
N TYR A 39 7.83 3.70 1.87
CA TYR A 39 8.50 3.75 3.17
C TYR A 39 7.50 3.70 4.33
N LEU A 40 7.85 2.93 5.36
CA LEU A 40 7.24 2.93 6.68
C LEU A 40 8.35 3.00 7.75
N PRO A 41 8.08 3.50 8.97
CA PRO A 41 9.12 3.80 9.95
C PRO A 41 9.55 2.53 10.71
N MET A 42 10.18 1.58 10.01
CA MET A 42 10.55 0.25 10.52
C MET A 42 11.56 0.30 11.68
N ARG A 43 11.40 -0.61 12.63
CA ARG A 43 12.30 -0.79 13.75
C ARG A 43 13.69 -1.23 13.27
N GLY A 44 14.70 -0.59 13.84
CA GLY A 44 16.09 -0.80 13.48
C GLY A 44 16.55 0.00 12.27
N TRP A 45 15.66 0.65 11.51
CA TRP A 45 16.07 1.56 10.44
C TRP A 45 16.69 2.82 11.06
N GLY A 46 17.90 3.14 10.59
CA GLY A 46 18.56 4.42 10.87
C GLY A 46 18.00 5.54 10.02
N LYS A 47 18.79 6.60 9.80
CA LYS A 47 18.50 7.59 8.77
C LYS A 47 18.62 6.93 7.39
N VAL A 48 17.64 7.14 6.51
CA VAL A 48 17.62 6.61 5.13
C VAL A 48 18.26 7.56 4.10
N ASN A 49 19.24 8.34 4.55
CA ASN A 49 19.96 9.30 3.73
C ASN A 49 20.52 8.65 2.45
N GLY A 50 20.23 9.25 1.30
CA GLY A 50 20.66 8.78 -0.02
C GLY A 50 19.65 7.87 -0.73
N PHE A 51 18.59 7.42 -0.06
CA PHE A 51 17.53 6.61 -0.67
C PHE A 51 16.28 7.41 -1.01
N GLU A 52 16.19 8.68 -0.62
CA GLU A 52 15.02 9.54 -0.83
C GLU A 52 14.54 9.57 -2.29
N PRO A 53 15.42 9.61 -3.32
CA PRO A 53 14.98 9.56 -4.72
C PRO A 53 14.30 8.24 -5.13
N LYS A 54 14.45 7.19 -4.32
CA LYS A 54 13.87 5.85 -4.52
C LYS A 54 12.66 5.60 -3.63
N ILE A 55 12.23 6.56 -2.83
CA ILE A 55 10.99 6.49 -2.07
C ILE A 55 9.89 7.09 -2.94
N ILE A 56 8.89 6.26 -3.28
CA ILE A 56 7.78 6.64 -4.17
C ILE A 56 6.61 7.19 -3.36
N SER A 57 6.28 6.51 -2.26
CA SER A 57 5.28 6.93 -1.28
C SER A 57 5.78 6.62 0.13
N PHE A 58 5.12 7.18 1.13
CA PHE A 58 5.39 6.86 2.53
C PHE A 58 4.15 6.97 3.39
N GLU A 59 4.14 6.16 4.46
CA GLU A 59 3.07 6.10 5.45
C GLU A 59 3.62 6.12 6.86
N ASP A 60 2.77 6.56 7.78
CA ASP A 60 3.00 6.40 9.21
C ASP A 60 2.87 4.92 9.63
N ALA A 61 3.36 4.60 10.82
CA ALA A 61 3.25 3.24 11.35
C ALA A 61 1.78 2.84 11.56
N TRP A 62 1.44 1.61 11.18
CA TRP A 62 0.14 1.03 11.47
C TRP A 62 0.01 0.73 12.96
N ASN A 63 -1.16 1.03 13.54
CA ASN A 63 -1.50 0.78 14.96
C ASN A 63 -0.34 1.08 15.92
N TRP A 64 0.32 2.25 15.85
CA TRP A 64 1.43 2.53 16.76
C TRP A 64 0.96 2.94 18.15
N GLY A 65 1.67 2.50 19.19
CA GLY A 65 1.46 3.00 20.54
C GLY A 65 2.49 2.49 21.55
N PRO A 66 2.38 2.91 22.82
CA PRO A 66 3.25 2.42 23.89
C PRO A 66 3.11 0.90 24.09
N TRP A 67 4.20 0.22 24.44
CA TRP A 67 4.22 -1.24 24.61
C TRP A 67 3.23 -1.74 25.65
N TRP A 68 3.00 -0.96 26.72
CA TRP A 68 2.07 -1.29 27.81
C TRP A 68 0.60 -1.29 27.37
N LYS A 69 0.28 -0.76 26.19
CA LYS A 69 -1.05 -0.86 25.58
C LYS A 69 -1.25 -2.18 24.82
N VAL A 70 -0.19 -2.86 24.39
CA VAL A 70 -0.31 -4.14 23.66
C VAL A 70 -1.13 -5.18 24.45
N PRO A 71 -0.88 -5.40 25.77
CA PRO A 71 -1.72 -6.31 26.56
C PRO A 71 -3.18 -5.89 26.58
N ARG A 72 -3.50 -4.59 26.60
CA ARG A 72 -4.88 -4.07 26.59
C ARG A 72 -5.61 -4.44 25.31
N ARG A 73 -4.94 -4.42 24.16
CA ARG A 73 -5.53 -4.93 22.90
C ARG A 73 -5.81 -6.43 22.97
N LEU A 74 -4.86 -7.21 23.49
CA LEU A 74 -4.98 -8.67 23.57
C LEU A 74 -6.17 -9.11 24.42
N ILE A 75 -6.53 -8.34 25.44
CA ILE A 75 -7.69 -8.60 26.30
C ILE A 75 -8.94 -7.81 25.90
N GLY A 76 -8.94 -7.15 24.73
CA GLY A 76 -10.11 -6.45 24.18
C GLY A 76 -10.51 -5.15 24.90
N LEU A 77 -9.62 -4.54 25.68
CA LEU A 77 -9.90 -3.29 26.41
C LEU A 77 -9.60 -2.01 25.62
N ASP A 78 -8.79 -2.09 24.57
CA ASP A 78 -8.37 -0.94 23.75
C ASP A 78 -8.15 -1.43 22.31
N GLU A 79 -9.13 -1.22 21.42
CA GLU A 79 -9.02 -1.62 20.00
C GLU A 79 -8.03 -0.75 19.22
N ASP A 80 -7.74 0.46 19.71
CA ASP A 80 -6.78 1.41 19.13
C ASP A 80 -5.34 1.17 19.60
N ALA A 81 -5.15 0.28 20.58
CA ALA A 81 -3.82 -0.08 21.05
C ALA A 81 -3.00 -0.79 19.97
N PRO A 82 -1.66 -0.75 20.02
CA PRO A 82 -0.82 -1.45 19.07
C PRO A 82 -1.00 -2.97 19.12
N ARG A 83 -0.99 -3.62 17.95
CA ARG A 83 -0.77 -5.06 17.88
C ARG A 83 0.68 -5.35 18.27
N LEU A 84 0.93 -6.51 18.88
CA LEU A 84 2.29 -6.90 19.27
C LEU A 84 3.25 -6.87 18.08
N LEU A 85 2.80 -7.38 16.93
CA LEU A 85 3.60 -7.39 15.70
C LEU A 85 3.90 -5.97 15.22
N ASP A 86 2.91 -5.09 15.16
CA ASP A 86 3.08 -3.69 14.73
C ASP A 86 4.05 -2.93 15.66
N TRP A 87 3.94 -3.15 16.98
CA TRP A 87 4.87 -2.59 17.95
C TRP A 87 6.30 -3.10 17.79
N LEU A 88 6.46 -4.38 17.47
CA LEU A 88 7.76 -4.97 17.17
C LEU A 88 8.32 -4.37 15.87
N VAL A 89 7.49 -4.28 14.84
CA VAL A 89 7.88 -3.87 13.48
C VAL A 89 8.19 -2.39 13.34
N PHE A 90 7.51 -1.50 14.06
CA PHE A 90 7.70 -0.07 13.89
C PHE A 90 8.56 0.57 14.98
N ARG A 91 9.42 1.52 14.58
CA ARG A 91 10.28 2.29 15.48
C ARG A 91 9.52 3.44 16.15
N GLN A 92 8.73 4.15 15.37
CA GLN A 92 8.07 5.41 15.71
C GLN A 92 6.73 5.49 14.98
N SER A 93 5.82 6.32 15.48
CA SER A 93 4.51 6.50 14.83
C SER A 93 4.60 7.20 13.49
N LYS A 94 5.44 8.23 13.38
CA LYS A 94 5.46 9.11 12.20
C LYS A 94 6.64 8.83 11.29
N SER A 95 6.40 8.83 9.99
CA SER A 95 7.47 8.77 9.00
C SER A 95 8.15 10.14 8.81
N PRO A 96 9.46 10.17 8.45
CA PRO A 96 10.08 11.38 7.94
C PRO A 96 9.35 11.88 6.69
N ASN A 97 9.32 13.19 6.47
CA ASN A 97 8.78 13.74 5.23
C ASN A 97 9.81 13.59 4.11
N PHE A 98 9.39 13.03 2.97
CA PHE A 98 10.19 12.90 1.77
C PHE A 98 9.58 13.77 0.67
N GLY A 99 10.19 14.93 0.38
CA GLY A 99 9.59 15.96 -0.49
C GLY A 99 9.26 15.53 -1.92
N ASN A 100 9.81 14.40 -2.40
CA ASN A 100 9.55 13.85 -3.74
C ASN A 100 8.60 12.64 -3.73
N ALA A 101 8.14 12.20 -2.55
CA ALA A 101 7.32 11.01 -2.38
C ALA A 101 5.90 11.40 -1.96
N ILE A 102 4.94 10.54 -2.28
CA ILE A 102 3.53 10.76 -1.97
C ILE A 102 3.27 10.36 -0.51
N PRO A 103 2.87 11.31 0.37
CA PRO A 103 2.36 10.93 1.69
C PRO A 103 0.98 10.29 1.54
N THR A 104 0.76 9.16 2.21
CA THR A 104 -0.53 8.47 2.28
C THR A 104 -1.01 8.39 3.73
N LYS A 105 -2.33 8.51 3.95
CA LYS A 105 -2.96 8.47 5.28
C LYS A 105 -4.25 7.66 5.29
N HIS A 106 -4.54 7.08 6.44
CA HIS A 106 -5.76 6.30 6.75
C HIS A 106 -6.86 7.17 7.39
N PHE A 107 -6.93 8.45 7.02
CA PHE A 107 -7.99 9.37 7.44
C PHE A 107 -8.21 10.46 6.39
N PHE A 108 -9.40 11.05 6.36
CA PHE A 108 -9.73 12.10 5.41
C PHE A 108 -8.84 13.33 5.59
N SER A 109 -8.21 13.74 4.50
CA SER A 109 -7.31 14.90 4.46
C SER A 109 -7.39 15.56 3.09
N THR A 110 -7.44 16.89 3.06
CA THR A 110 -7.47 17.68 1.82
C THR A 110 -6.08 17.93 1.24
N HIS A 111 -5.01 17.72 2.03
CA HIS A 111 -3.63 18.06 1.66
C HIS A 111 -2.72 16.85 1.44
N VAL A 112 -3.24 15.64 1.65
CA VAL A 112 -2.48 14.38 1.64
C VAL A 112 -3.36 13.33 0.98
N VAL A 113 -2.76 12.38 0.28
CA VAL A 113 -3.50 11.30 -0.36
C VAL A 113 -4.14 10.43 0.72
N THR A 114 -5.47 10.29 0.67
CA THR A 114 -6.21 9.43 1.59
C THR A 114 -6.35 8.05 0.97
N GLU A 115 -5.98 7.00 1.71
CA GLU A 115 -6.25 5.63 1.28
C GLU A 115 -7.72 5.29 1.51
N ILE A 116 -8.35 4.70 0.49
CA ILE A 116 -9.74 4.25 0.57
C ILE A 116 -9.77 2.92 1.33
N HIS A 117 -10.53 2.87 2.43
CA HIS A 117 -10.74 1.65 3.20
C HIS A 117 -12.08 1.68 3.96
N PRO A 118 -12.65 0.50 4.28
CA PRO A 118 -14.03 0.41 4.74
C PRO A 118 -14.25 0.97 6.16
N GLU A 119 -13.20 1.07 6.98
CA GLU A 119 -13.27 1.75 8.29
C GLU A 119 -13.37 3.27 8.18
N LEU A 120 -13.01 3.85 7.03
CA LEU A 120 -13.12 5.29 6.82
C LEU A 120 -14.53 5.67 6.32
N SER A 121 -15.01 4.94 5.33
CA SER A 121 -16.39 5.01 4.83
C SER A 121 -16.65 3.80 3.92
N THR A 122 -17.86 3.27 3.99
CA THR A 122 -18.40 2.28 3.03
C THR A 122 -19.34 2.91 2.00
N ASP A 123 -19.66 4.20 2.14
CA ASP A 123 -20.53 4.96 1.25
C ASP A 123 -19.73 5.58 0.09
N PRO A 124 -19.99 5.16 -1.17
CA PRO A 124 -19.30 5.73 -2.34
C PRO A 124 -19.56 7.24 -2.50
N ASP A 125 -20.73 7.74 -2.13
CA ASP A 125 -21.09 9.15 -2.33
C ASP A 125 -20.20 10.09 -1.48
N VAL A 126 -19.70 9.61 -0.35
CA VAL A 126 -18.72 10.34 0.47
C VAL A 126 -17.43 10.57 -0.33
N TYR A 127 -16.91 9.52 -0.97
CA TYR A 127 -15.68 9.61 -1.76
C TYR A 127 -15.87 10.48 -3.00
N SER A 128 -16.99 10.34 -3.71
CA SER A 128 -17.32 11.16 -4.88
C SER A 128 -17.41 12.65 -4.53
N ARG A 129 -18.11 13.02 -3.44
CA ARG A 129 -18.16 14.41 -2.97
C ARG A 129 -16.78 14.97 -2.61
N LEU A 130 -15.95 14.17 -1.95
CA LEU A 130 -14.59 14.57 -1.59
C LEU A 130 -13.69 14.74 -2.82
N ALA A 131 -13.84 13.87 -3.82
CA ALA A 131 -13.13 13.95 -5.10
C ALA A 131 -13.47 15.23 -5.86
N VAL A 132 -14.76 15.57 -5.97
CA VAL A 132 -15.23 16.81 -6.60
C VAL A 132 -14.66 18.04 -5.89
N ASN A 133 -14.47 17.96 -4.57
CA ASN A 133 -13.83 19.02 -3.76
C ASN A 133 -12.29 18.99 -3.78
N GLY A 134 -11.68 18.22 -4.68
CA GLY A 134 -10.23 18.21 -4.91
C GLY A 134 -9.43 17.25 -4.03
N SER A 135 -10.07 16.42 -3.20
CA SER A 135 -9.37 15.37 -2.45
C SER A 135 -8.73 14.36 -3.41
N LYS A 136 -7.56 13.85 -3.02
CA LYS A 136 -6.83 12.83 -3.79
C LYS A 136 -6.77 11.51 -3.02
N PHE A 137 -6.86 10.40 -3.75
CA PHE A 137 -7.01 9.07 -3.17
C PHE A 137 -5.91 8.09 -3.58
N CYS A 138 -5.58 7.20 -2.64
CA CYS A 138 -4.92 5.95 -2.92
C CYS A 138 -5.99 4.87 -3.08
N TRP A 139 -6.01 4.21 -4.23
CA TRP A 139 -6.85 3.03 -4.43
C TRP A 139 -6.10 1.78 -4.00
N ASP A 140 -6.53 1.16 -2.91
CA ASP A 140 -6.04 -0.13 -2.45
C ASP A 140 -7.01 -1.25 -2.88
N THR A 141 -6.49 -2.22 -3.65
CA THR A 141 -7.31 -3.27 -4.25
C THR A 141 -7.94 -4.23 -3.24
N HIS A 142 -7.32 -4.44 -2.08
CA HIS A 142 -7.86 -5.29 -1.03
C HIS A 142 -8.88 -4.54 -0.18
N HIS A 143 -8.57 -3.30 0.17
CA HIS A 143 -9.44 -2.44 0.96
C HIS A 143 -10.76 -2.15 0.26
N ALA A 144 -10.75 -2.02 -1.07
CA ALA A 144 -11.96 -1.83 -1.85
C ALA A 144 -12.93 -3.04 -1.86
N THR A 145 -12.44 -4.26 -1.62
CA THR A 145 -13.27 -5.49 -1.65
C THR A 145 -13.55 -6.09 -0.28
N ARG A 146 -12.69 -5.84 0.71
CA ARG A 146 -12.83 -6.49 2.01
C ARG A 146 -13.99 -5.92 2.83
N ARG A 147 -14.46 -6.76 3.75
CA ARG A 147 -15.39 -6.36 4.81
C ARG A 147 -14.71 -5.45 5.84
N THR A 148 -15.51 -4.71 6.57
CA THR A 148 -15.06 -3.98 7.77
C THR A 148 -14.53 -4.95 8.82
N ALA A 149 -13.73 -4.45 9.76
CA ALA A 149 -13.19 -5.25 10.87
C ALA A 149 -14.28 -5.97 11.72
N ASP A 150 -15.48 -5.40 11.82
CA ASP A 150 -16.64 -5.98 12.51
C ASP A 150 -17.47 -6.95 11.63
N GLY A 151 -17.01 -7.24 10.41
CA GLY A 151 -17.61 -8.23 9.51
C GLY A 151 -18.78 -7.72 8.67
N LYS A 152 -19.11 -6.43 8.74
CA LYS A 152 -20.12 -5.78 7.87
C LYS A 152 -19.61 -5.65 6.44
N GLU A 153 -20.54 -5.40 5.52
CA GLU A 153 -20.20 -5.15 4.12
C GLU A 153 -19.21 -3.99 3.99
N GLY A 154 -18.23 -4.17 3.10
CA GLY A 154 -17.26 -3.14 2.76
C GLY A 154 -17.84 -2.08 1.83
N LEU A 155 -16.97 -1.48 1.03
CA LEU A 155 -17.33 -0.47 0.05
C LEU A 155 -18.30 -1.04 -1.00
N ARG A 156 -19.56 -0.60 -0.96
CA ARG A 156 -20.57 -1.02 -1.93
C ARG A 156 -20.27 -0.40 -3.30
N SER A 157 -20.59 -1.13 -4.37
CA SER A 157 -20.51 -0.62 -5.75
C SER A 157 -19.14 -0.06 -6.13
N TRP A 158 -18.05 -0.60 -5.59
CA TRP A 158 -16.69 -0.10 -5.81
C TRP A 158 -16.35 0.09 -7.30
N ARG A 159 -16.94 -0.72 -8.21
CA ARG A 159 -16.74 -0.62 -9.67
C ARG A 159 -17.17 0.73 -10.23
N ASN A 160 -18.31 1.25 -9.79
CA ASN A 160 -18.83 2.53 -10.24
C ASN A 160 -18.00 3.67 -9.65
N LEU A 161 -17.72 3.59 -8.34
CA LEU A 161 -16.87 4.58 -7.67
C LEU A 161 -15.49 4.64 -8.33
N LEU A 162 -14.85 3.50 -8.60
CA LEU A 162 -13.53 3.46 -9.23
C LEU A 162 -13.53 4.19 -10.59
N ARG A 163 -14.51 3.88 -11.45
CA ARG A 163 -14.64 4.54 -12.76
C ARG A 163 -14.82 6.05 -12.61
N GLU A 164 -15.66 6.48 -11.67
CA GLU A 164 -15.87 7.89 -11.37
C GLU A 164 -14.58 8.57 -10.88
N LEU A 165 -13.88 7.98 -9.91
CA LEU A 165 -12.63 8.53 -9.39
C LEU A 165 -11.52 8.60 -10.44
N VAL A 166 -11.47 7.64 -11.38
CA VAL A 166 -10.57 7.72 -12.55
C VAL A 166 -10.96 8.89 -13.45
N GLN A 167 -12.25 9.06 -13.77
CA GLN A 167 -12.74 10.17 -14.61
C GLN A 167 -12.50 11.55 -13.98
N LEU A 168 -12.62 11.64 -12.66
CA LEU A 168 -12.35 12.86 -11.89
C LEU A 168 -10.84 13.10 -11.66
N GLU A 169 -9.96 12.24 -12.18
CA GLU A 169 -8.51 12.27 -11.96
C GLU A 169 -8.15 12.33 -10.46
N ALA A 170 -8.97 11.70 -9.62
CA ALA A 170 -8.85 11.77 -8.16
C ALA A 170 -7.85 10.74 -7.61
N ILE A 171 -7.51 9.71 -8.37
CA ILE A 171 -6.51 8.69 -7.97
C ILE A 171 -5.09 9.25 -8.17
N SER A 172 -4.32 9.31 -7.10
CA SER A 172 -2.92 9.77 -7.11
C SER A 172 -1.92 8.69 -6.71
N LEU A 173 -2.39 7.56 -6.19
CA LEU A 173 -1.58 6.39 -5.85
C LEU A 173 -2.44 5.13 -6.02
N ILE A 174 -1.80 4.01 -6.35
CA ILE A 174 -2.45 2.70 -6.43
C ILE A 174 -1.68 1.74 -5.53
N HIS A 175 -2.37 1.07 -4.62
CA HIS A 175 -1.85 -0.12 -3.95
C HIS A 175 -2.45 -1.36 -4.61
N LEU A 176 -1.58 -2.15 -5.25
CA LEU A 176 -1.91 -3.52 -5.61
C LEU A 176 -1.72 -4.36 -4.36
N HIS A 177 -2.79 -4.44 -3.58
CA HIS A 177 -2.86 -5.21 -2.36
C HIS A 177 -3.45 -6.60 -2.64
N LEU A 178 -2.61 -7.63 -2.62
CA LEU A 178 -3.04 -9.02 -2.83
C LEU A 178 -2.89 -9.83 -1.55
N THR A 179 -3.97 -10.50 -1.15
CA THR A 179 -3.92 -11.58 -0.16
C THR A 179 -3.14 -12.78 -0.69
N ARG A 180 -2.78 -13.73 0.18
CA ARG A 180 -2.04 -14.93 -0.23
C ARG A 180 -2.85 -15.78 -1.20
N GLU A 181 -4.16 -15.79 -1.01
CA GLU A 181 -5.14 -16.54 -1.76
C GLU A 181 -5.39 -15.93 -3.15
N GLU A 182 -5.28 -14.60 -3.29
CA GLU A 182 -5.47 -13.88 -4.56
C GLU A 182 -4.26 -13.91 -5.48
N ILE A 183 -3.04 -14.17 -4.94
CA ILE A 183 -1.80 -14.16 -5.74
C ILE A 183 -1.84 -15.14 -6.93
N PRO A 184 -2.25 -16.42 -6.78
CA PRO A 184 -2.35 -17.35 -7.90
C PRO A 184 -3.27 -16.85 -9.03
N ASP A 185 -4.46 -16.36 -8.67
CA ASP A 185 -5.45 -15.84 -9.63
C ASP A 185 -4.91 -14.60 -10.35
N PHE A 186 -4.30 -13.69 -9.59
CA PHE A 186 -3.66 -12.50 -10.17
C PHE A 186 -2.56 -12.89 -11.19
N LEU A 187 -1.72 -13.87 -10.84
CA LEU A 187 -0.67 -14.37 -11.73
C LEU A 187 -1.24 -15.11 -12.96
N ALA A 188 -2.46 -15.65 -12.86
CA ALA A 188 -3.23 -16.20 -13.97
C ALA A 188 -4.00 -15.13 -14.76
N SER A 189 -3.92 -13.85 -14.36
CA SER A 189 -4.67 -12.73 -14.94
C SER A 189 -6.19 -12.87 -14.77
N THR A 190 -6.64 -13.38 -13.62
CA THR A 190 -8.05 -13.47 -13.20
C THR A 190 -8.29 -12.81 -11.84
N GLY A 191 -9.55 -12.57 -11.48
CA GLY A 191 -9.96 -12.03 -10.17
C GLY A 191 -10.26 -10.52 -10.17
N ASP A 192 -10.87 -10.02 -9.08
CA ASP A 192 -11.32 -8.63 -8.97
C ASP A 192 -10.17 -7.62 -9.09
N SER A 193 -8.98 -7.95 -8.59
CA SER A 193 -7.80 -7.08 -8.69
C SER A 193 -7.39 -6.81 -10.13
N ILE A 194 -7.65 -7.73 -11.06
CA ILE A 194 -7.40 -7.54 -12.50
C ILE A 194 -8.37 -6.50 -13.07
N GLU A 195 -9.67 -6.64 -12.80
CA GLU A 195 -10.69 -5.68 -13.25
C GLU A 195 -10.39 -4.27 -12.71
N MET A 196 -9.96 -4.17 -11.45
CA MET A 196 -9.51 -2.91 -10.86
C MET A 196 -8.33 -2.31 -11.62
N LEU A 197 -7.26 -3.08 -11.86
CA LEU A 197 -6.09 -2.60 -12.60
C LEU A 197 -6.44 -2.22 -14.05
N GLU A 198 -7.33 -2.95 -14.71
CA GLU A 198 -7.81 -2.61 -16.06
C GLU A 198 -8.58 -1.29 -16.10
N THR A 199 -9.24 -0.91 -15.01
CA THR A 199 -9.86 0.41 -14.88
C THR A 199 -8.82 1.47 -14.51
N LEU A 200 -7.95 1.17 -13.56
CA LEU A 200 -6.90 2.07 -13.07
C LEU A 200 -5.83 2.40 -14.13
N ARG A 201 -5.66 1.58 -15.16
CA ARG A 201 -4.73 1.86 -16.26
C ARG A 201 -5.03 3.18 -16.98
N TYR A 202 -6.29 3.63 -16.94
CA TYR A 202 -6.74 4.89 -17.54
C TYR A 202 -6.44 6.12 -16.69
N THR A 203 -5.86 5.96 -15.49
CA THR A 203 -5.29 7.09 -14.73
C THR A 203 -4.04 7.64 -15.41
N ASP A 204 -3.66 8.89 -15.10
CA ASP A 204 -2.44 9.50 -15.62
C ASP A 204 -1.20 8.60 -15.39
N HIS A 205 -0.32 8.50 -16.39
CA HIS A 205 0.86 7.63 -16.33
C HIS A 205 1.87 8.02 -15.26
N SER A 206 1.77 9.18 -14.63
CA SER A 206 2.58 9.56 -13.46
C SER A 206 2.10 8.91 -12.16
N VAL A 207 0.84 8.44 -12.08
CA VAL A 207 0.27 7.80 -10.89
C VAL A 207 1.00 6.47 -10.59
N PRO A 208 1.75 6.36 -9.49
CA PRO A 208 2.53 5.16 -9.22
C PRO A 208 1.67 4.00 -8.71
N VAL A 209 2.20 2.78 -8.89
CA VAL A 209 1.62 1.55 -8.35
C VAL A 209 2.59 0.97 -7.33
N ILE A 210 2.12 0.69 -6.12
CA ILE A 210 2.88 0.01 -5.08
C ILE A 210 2.32 -1.41 -4.92
N VAL A 211 3.18 -2.41 -5.01
CA VAL A 211 2.83 -3.78 -4.65
C VAL A 211 2.87 -3.91 -3.13
N GLU A 212 1.74 -4.26 -2.54
CA GLU A 212 1.59 -4.50 -1.12
C GLU A 212 1.02 -5.91 -0.93
N ILE A 213 1.79 -6.80 -0.34
CA ILE A 213 1.34 -8.16 -0.07
C ILE A 213 1.81 -8.62 1.30
N ALA A 214 1.16 -9.66 1.80
CA ALA A 214 1.70 -10.42 2.91
C ALA A 214 3.11 -10.93 2.55
N PRO A 215 4.10 -10.79 3.46
CA PRO A 215 5.47 -11.16 3.14
C PRO A 215 5.59 -12.65 2.79
N PRO A 216 6.23 -13.01 1.67
CA PRO A 216 6.45 -14.40 1.31
C PRO A 216 7.55 -14.99 2.20
N MET A 217 7.28 -16.13 2.84
CA MET A 217 8.25 -16.85 3.65
C MET A 217 9.19 -17.67 2.75
N MET A 218 10.09 -16.98 2.05
CA MET A 218 10.99 -17.56 1.05
C MET A 218 12.44 -17.08 1.24
N SER A 219 13.40 -17.78 0.64
CA SER A 219 14.78 -17.28 0.56
C SER A 219 14.84 -15.95 -0.20
N TYR A 220 15.92 -15.18 -0.02
CA TYR A 220 16.11 -13.90 -0.69
C TYR A 220 16.00 -14.03 -2.22
N VAL A 221 16.68 -15.03 -2.81
CA VAL A 221 16.69 -15.26 -4.26
C VAL A 221 15.30 -15.64 -4.78
N GLN A 222 14.57 -16.48 -4.04
CA GLN A 222 13.20 -16.85 -4.39
C GLN A 222 12.25 -15.65 -4.28
N SER A 223 12.41 -14.82 -3.24
CA SER A 223 11.63 -13.60 -3.05
C SER A 223 11.81 -12.63 -4.23
N VAL A 224 13.07 -12.38 -4.64
CA VAL A 224 13.37 -11.55 -5.82
C VAL A 224 12.68 -12.10 -7.08
N LYS A 225 12.78 -13.41 -7.35
CA LYS A 225 12.14 -14.03 -8.52
C LYS A 225 10.63 -13.89 -8.48
N PHE A 226 10.03 -14.11 -7.31
CA PHE A 226 8.60 -13.98 -7.10
C PHE A 226 8.12 -12.54 -7.34
N PHE A 227 8.77 -11.56 -6.72
CA PHE A 227 8.43 -10.16 -6.92
C PHE A 227 8.64 -9.68 -8.36
N LYS A 228 9.67 -10.19 -9.04
CA LYS A 228 9.88 -9.92 -10.47
C LYS A 228 8.70 -10.42 -11.31
N LYS A 229 8.17 -11.61 -11.02
CA LYS A 229 7.00 -12.16 -11.70
C LYS A 229 5.74 -11.31 -11.44
N LEU A 230 5.51 -10.91 -10.19
CA LEU A 230 4.41 -10.01 -9.83
C LEU A 230 4.50 -8.68 -10.58
N LEU A 231 5.69 -8.06 -10.59
CA LEU A 231 5.92 -6.80 -11.30
C LEU A 231 5.69 -6.93 -12.81
N GLN A 232 6.19 -8.00 -13.43
CA GLN A 232 5.97 -8.25 -14.86
C GLN A 232 4.48 -8.36 -15.20
N THR A 233 3.73 -9.08 -14.37
CA THR A 233 2.27 -9.23 -14.53
C THR A 233 1.56 -7.88 -14.37
N THR A 234 1.90 -7.14 -13.31
CA THR A 234 1.34 -5.81 -13.04
C THR A 234 1.62 -4.83 -14.18
N ARG A 235 2.86 -4.79 -14.68
CA ARG A 235 3.24 -3.97 -15.84
C ARG A 235 2.47 -4.32 -17.09
N LYS A 236 2.30 -5.62 -17.37
CA LYS A 236 1.54 -6.09 -18.53
C LYS A 236 0.10 -5.57 -18.50
N LEU A 237 -0.55 -5.52 -17.35
CA LEU A 237 -1.92 -5.02 -17.22
C LEU A 237 -2.00 -3.49 -17.33
N MET A 238 -1.09 -2.79 -16.64
CA MET A 238 -1.13 -1.33 -16.51
C MET A 238 -0.53 -0.56 -17.70
N LEU A 239 0.17 -1.24 -18.62
CA LEU A 239 0.87 -0.61 -19.75
C LEU A 239 0.46 -1.17 -21.11
N ARG A 240 -0.58 -2.02 -21.17
CA ARG A 240 -1.13 -2.51 -22.43
C ARG A 240 -1.82 -1.36 -23.17
N PHE A 241 -1.31 -1.07 -24.36
CA PHE A 241 -1.96 -0.24 -25.38
C PHE A 241 -2.99 -1.07 -26.13
#